data_AF-A0A4S4BP77-F1
#
_entry.id   AF-A0A4S4BP77-F1
#
_cell.length_a   1.000
_cell.length_b   1.000
_cell.length_c   1.000
_cell.angle_alpha   90.00
_cell.angle_beta   90.00
_cell.angle_gamma   90.00
#
_symmetry.space_group_name_H-M   'P 1'
#
loop_
_entity.id
_entity.type
_entity.pdbx_description
1 polymer ?
#
loop_
_entity_poly.entity_id
_entity_poly.type
_entity_poly.pdbx_seq_one_letter_code
_entity_poly.pdbx_strand_id
1 'polypeptide(L)' 'MKKLIFVLTTIPALGSLVVINRVEPYVLGLPFVLFWGICWVFLTSLFLIIANKFDDSKEEEEL' A
#
# COMPACT_ATOMS: atom_id res chain seq x y z
N MET A 1 10.36 -1.13 26.52
CA MET A 1 10.46 -0.73 25.09
C MET A 1 10.41 -1.93 24.15
N LYS A 2 11.37 -2.87 24.18
CA LYS A 2 11.38 -4.06 23.28
C LYS A 2 10.10 -4.91 23.31
N LYS A 3 9.53 -5.15 24.51
CA LYS A 3 8.26 -5.89 24.66
C LYS A 3 7.06 -5.18 23.99
N LEU A 4 7.05 -3.84 24.03
CA LEU A 4 5.99 -3.03 23.42
C LEU A 4 6.09 -3.09 21.89
N ILE A 5 7.30 -2.96 21.34
CA ILE A 5 7.56 -3.11 19.90
C ILE A 5 7.15 -4.51 19.43
N PHE A 6 7.51 -5.55 20.20
CA PHE A 6 7.14 -6.92 19.89
C PHE A 6 5.61 -7.08 19.83
N VAL A 7 4.89 -6.61 20.85
CA VAL A 7 3.41 -6.66 20.86
C VAL A 7 2.81 -5.86 19.69
N LEU A 8 3.35 -4.67 19.40
CA LEU A 8 2.87 -3.80 18.34
C LEU A 8 3.11 -4.38 16.93
N THR A 9 4.16 -5.19 16.75
CA THR A 9 4.42 -5.90 15.49
C THR A 9 3.65 -7.23 15.40
N THR A 10 3.52 -7.97 16.50
CA THR A 10 2.89 -9.29 16.49
C THR A 10 1.37 -9.21 16.40
N ILE A 11 0.72 -8.22 17.03
CA ILE A 11 -0.75 -8.09 16.98
C ILE A 11 -1.27 -7.91 15.55
N PRO A 12 -0.75 -6.97 14.73
CA PRO A 12 -1.20 -6.83 13.34
C PRO A 12 -0.84 -8.04 12.49
N ALA A 13 0.32 -8.67 12.74
CA ALA A 13 0.77 -9.85 12.00
C ALA A 13 -0.14 -11.06 12.24
N LEU A 14 -0.62 -11.27 13.47
CA LEU A 14 -1.59 -12.32 13.78
C LEU A 14 -2.99 -11.91 13.33
N GLY A 15 -3.38 -10.66 13.57
CA GLY A 15 -4.67 -10.11 13.16
C GLY A 15 -4.89 -10.19 11.65
N SER A 16 -3.85 -10.01 10.83
CA SER A 16 -3.95 -10.14 9.38
C SER A 16 -4.31 -11.57 8.94
N LEU A 17 -3.82 -12.58 9.65
CA LEU A 17 -4.11 -13.98 9.33
C LEU A 17 -5.57 -14.37 9.62
N VAL A 18 -6.17 -13.81 10.67
CA VAL A 18 -7.54 -14.19 11.11
C VAL A 18 -8.64 -13.21 10.67
N VAL A 19 -8.32 -11.91 10.60
CA VAL A 19 -9.31 -10.83 10.37
C VAL A 19 -9.30 -10.37 8.92
N ILE A 20 -8.13 -10.30 8.30
CA ILE A 20 -7.92 -9.74 6.96
C ILE A 20 -8.06 -10.80 5.86
N ASN A 21 -7.84 -12.08 6.17
CA ASN A 21 -8.07 -13.19 5.24
C ASN A 21 -9.57 -13.53 5.09
N ARG A 22 -10.42 -12.51 4.94
CA ARG A 22 -11.81 -12.67 4.52
C ARG A 22 -11.88 -12.42 3.02
N VAL A 23 -12.48 -13.37 2.31
CA VAL A 23 -12.63 -13.32 0.85
C VAL A 23 -13.68 -12.31 0.40
N GLU A 24 -14.61 -11.93 1.28
CA GLU A 24 -15.61 -10.89 1.03
C GLU A 24 -15.16 -9.55 1.64
N PRO A 25 -15.29 -8.43 0.91
CA PRO A 25 -16.01 -8.26 -0.36
C PRO A 25 -15.20 -8.64 -1.61
N TYR A 26 -15.90 -8.82 -2.73
CA TYR A 26 -15.29 -9.04 -4.06
C TYR A 26 -15.40 -7.79 -4.94
N VAL A 27 -14.35 -7.52 -5.71
CA VAL A 27 -14.30 -6.45 -6.73
C VAL A 27 -13.83 -7.06 -8.04
N LEU A 28 -14.62 -6.88 -9.11
CA LEU A 28 -14.34 -7.46 -10.43
C LEU A 28 -14.11 -9.00 -10.41
N GLY A 29 -14.78 -9.70 -9.49
CA GLY A 29 -14.63 -11.15 -9.32
C GLY A 29 -13.40 -11.59 -8.51
N LEU A 30 -12.60 -10.64 -7.99
CA LEU A 30 -11.45 -10.91 -7.12
C LEU A 30 -11.76 -10.55 -5.66
N PRO A 31 -11.28 -11.33 -4.67
CA PRO A 31 -11.27 -10.90 -3.27
C PRO A 31 -10.63 -9.51 -3.13
N PHE A 32 -11.20 -8.65 -2.28
CA PHE A 32 -10.79 -7.26 -2.16
C PHE A 32 -9.29 -7.07 -1.93
N VAL A 33 -8.67 -7.90 -1.09
CA VAL A 33 -7.23 -7.83 -0.81
C VAL A 33 -6.40 -8.11 -2.07
N LEU A 34 -6.82 -9.06 -2.91
CA LEU A 34 -6.15 -9.37 -4.17
C LEU A 34 -6.33 -8.26 -5.20
N PHE A 35 -7.57 -7.77 -5.36
CA PHE A 35 -7.86 -6.62 -6.22
C PHE A 35 -7.01 -5.41 -5.82
N TRP A 36 -7.00 -5.07 -4.53
CA TRP A 36 -6.27 -3.94 -3.99
C TRP A 36 -4.75 -4.08 -4.16
N GLY A 37 -4.21 -5.28 -3.92
CA GLY A 37 -2.80 -5.57 -4.16
C GLY A 37 -2.38 -5.35 -5.62
N ILE A 38 -3.21 -5.79 -6.58
CA ILE A 38 -2.97 -5.55 -8.01
C ILE A 38 -3.09 -4.06 -8.33
N CYS A 39 -4.11 -3.36 -7.82
CA CYS A 39 -4.27 -1.91 -8.00
C CYS A 39 -3.02 -1.13 -7.54
N TRP A 40 -2.37 -1.56 -6.45
CA TRP A 40 -1.15 -0.92 -5.96
C TRP A 40 0.03 -0.98 -6.94
N VAL A 41 0.15 -2.02 -7.75
CA VAL A 41 1.20 -2.10 -8.77
C VAL A 41 1.07 -0.95 -9.77
N PHE A 42 -0.16 -0.59 -10.15
CA PHE A 42 -0.42 0.53 -11.04
C PHE A 42 -0.31 1.88 -10.33
N LEU A 43 -0.86 2.00 -9.11
CA LEU A 43 -0.81 3.24 -8.33
C LEU A 43 0.62 3.66 -7.98
N THR A 44 1.50 2.72 -7.67
CA THR A 44 2.91 3.02 -7.37
C THR A 44 3.63 3.62 -8.57
N SER A 45 3.45 3.04 -9.77
CA SER A 45 3.98 3.61 -11.01
C SER A 45 3.38 5.00 -11.29
N LEU A 46 2.07 5.16 -11.12
CA LEU A 46 1.38 6.45 -11.27
C LEU A 46 1.96 7.51 -10.31
N PHE A 47 2.17 7.16 -9.05
CA PHE A 47 2.74 8.07 -8.06
C PHE A 47 4.19 8.43 -8.37
N LEU A 48 5.00 7.50 -8.89
CA LEU A 48 6.35 7.81 -9.36
C LEU A 48 6.34 8.78 -10.54
N ILE A 49 5.44 8.59 -11.51
CA ILE A 49 5.28 9.51 -12.64
C ILE A 49 4.90 10.90 -12.14
N ILE A 50 3.93 10.98 -11.23
CA ILE A 50 3.50 12.25 -10.63
C ILE A 50 4.66 12.90 -9.87
N ALA A 51 5.40 12.14 -9.07
CA ALA A 51 6.55 12.64 -8.32
C ALA A 51 7.64 13.19 -9.25
N ASN A 52 7.99 12.45 -10.32
CA ASN A 52 8.98 12.89 -11.30
C ASN A 52 8.55 14.19 -11.99
N LYS A 53 7.27 14.30 -12.38
CA LYS A 53 6.76 15.55 -12.97
C LYS A 53 6.88 16.76 -12.05
N PHE A 54 6.73 16.56 -10.73
CA PHE A 54 6.93 17.62 -9.76
C PHE A 54 8.41 17.93 -9.53
N ASP A 55 9.31 16.99 -9.78
CA ASP A 55 10.77 17.19 -9.68
C ASP A 55 11.30 17.94 -10.89
N ASP A 56 10.92 17.52 -12.10
CA ASP A 56 11.26 18.20 -13.37
C ASP A 56 10.81 19.67 -13.34
N SER A 57 9.62 19.95 -12.79
CA SER A 57 9.11 21.33 -12.67
C SER A 57 9.91 22.21 -11.72
N LYS A 58 10.67 21.63 -10.78
CA LYS A 58 11.54 22.38 -9.87
C LYS A 58 12.88 22.71 -10.53
N GLU A 59 13.43 21.79 -11.33
CA GLU A 59 14.66 22.07 -12.09
C GLU A 59 14.44 23.14 -13.17
N GLU A 60 13.26 23.21 -13.80
CA GLU A 60 12.91 24.30 -14.74
C GLU A 60 12.74 25.67 -14.05
N GLU A 61 12.35 25.73 -12.77
CA GLU A 61 12.16 26.98 -12.02
C GLU A 61 13.49 27.57 -11.49
N GLU A 62 14.54 26.75 -11.37
CA GLU A 62 15.88 27.15 -10.91
C GLU A 62 16.83 27.63 -12.05
N LEU A 63 16.41 27.55 -13.33
CA LEU A 63 17.17 27.98 -14.52
C LEU A 63 16.73 29.35 -15.06
#